data_AF-A0A166XH93-F1
#
_entry.id   AF-A0A166XH93-F1
#
_cell.length_a   1.000
_cell.length_b   1.000
_cell.length_c   1.000
_cell.angle_alpha   90.00
_cell.angle_beta   90.00
_cell.angle_gamma   90.00
#
_symmetry.space_group_name_H-M   'P 1'
#
loop_
_entity.id
_entity.type
_entity.pdbx_description
1 polymer ?
#
loop_
_entity_poly.entity_id
_entity_poly.type
_entity_poly.pdbx_seq_one_letter_code
_entity_poly.pdbx_strand_id
1 'polypeptide(L)'
;MHPSHFLPAIALLAYSVVVDASPTAMLEGRAVGLVPRVPPTSGAECIKAPTSGEYNFSYYTFHIDAAVKNAAATAGLTKIGVRQHCNSNGGLFGMTAANTENWAYVPLDKFGPENKYKVKVDRCKKDYDRHVWSYSVWLCNDSNWCGTTNCGLDREICPVEKTKSVDLTDSLVWTCSV
;
A
#
# COMPACT_ATOMS: atom_id res chain seq x y z
N MET A 1 -59.44 -0.95 -32.23
CA MET A 1 -59.21 0.25 -31.39
C MET A 1 -57.97 0.03 -30.52
N HIS A 2 -56.93 0.80 -30.82
CA HIS A 2 -55.69 1.18 -30.12
C HIS A 2 -54.98 2.15 -31.12
N PRO A 3 -54.01 3.01 -30.76
CA PRO A 3 -53.44 3.35 -29.45
C PRO A 3 -53.15 4.86 -29.25
N SER A 4 -52.48 5.16 -28.11
CA SER A 4 -51.33 6.08 -27.94
C SER A 4 -51.52 7.60 -27.95
N HIS A 5 -51.09 8.25 -26.86
CA HIS A 5 -50.71 9.67 -26.82
C HIS A 5 -49.35 9.84 -26.11
N PHE A 6 -48.44 10.51 -26.82
CA PHE A 6 -47.16 11.06 -26.35
C PHE A 6 -47.33 12.57 -26.05
N LEU A 7 -46.53 13.09 -25.11
CA LEU A 7 -46.35 14.51 -24.77
C LEU A 7 -45.49 15.26 -25.82
N PRO A 8 -45.44 16.60 -25.79
CA PRO A 8 -44.12 17.23 -25.63
C PRO A 8 -44.06 18.57 -24.84
N ALA A 9 -42.82 18.97 -24.59
CA ALA A 9 -42.28 20.00 -23.70
C ALA A 9 -42.31 21.45 -24.25
N ILE A 10 -42.10 22.42 -23.36
CA ILE A 10 -41.84 23.84 -23.65
C ILE A 10 -40.36 24.14 -23.42
N ALA A 11 -39.74 24.82 -24.39
CA ALA A 11 -38.37 25.32 -24.38
C ALA A 11 -38.31 26.80 -23.96
N LEU A 12 -37.22 27.24 -23.34
CA LEU A 12 -36.84 28.65 -23.28
C LEU A 12 -35.30 28.78 -23.27
N LEU A 13 -34.81 29.60 -24.20
CA LEU A 13 -33.42 30.04 -24.40
C LEU A 13 -33.19 31.37 -23.68
N ALA A 14 -31.98 31.63 -23.18
CA ALA A 14 -31.45 32.99 -23.09
C ALA A 14 -29.91 33.01 -23.10
N TYR A 15 -29.40 34.00 -23.82
CA TYR A 15 -28.04 34.24 -24.28
C TYR A 15 -27.09 34.79 -23.21
N SER A 16 -25.79 34.57 -23.38
CA SER A 16 -24.74 35.31 -22.68
C SER A 16 -23.59 35.70 -23.60
N VAL A 17 -23.05 36.88 -23.28
CA VAL A 17 -22.18 37.80 -24.04
C VAL A 17 -20.75 37.25 -24.19
N VAL A 18 -20.13 37.56 -25.34
CA VAL A 18 -18.73 37.27 -25.66
C VAL A 18 -17.82 38.33 -25.03
N VAL A 19 -16.80 37.92 -24.28
CA VAL A 19 -15.62 38.75 -23.99
C VAL A 19 -14.40 37.99 -24.52
N ASP A 20 -13.69 38.65 -25.42
CA ASP A 20 -12.53 38.15 -26.14
C ASP A 20 -11.30 38.22 -25.24
N ALA A 21 -10.69 37.07 -24.97
CA ALA A 21 -9.38 36.96 -24.33
C ALA A 21 -8.49 36.14 -25.26
N SER A 22 -7.44 36.78 -25.77
CA SER A 22 -6.45 36.24 -26.72
C SER A 22 -5.95 34.83 -26.32
N PRO A 23 -5.58 33.98 -27.30
CA PRO A 23 -5.43 32.55 -27.09
C PRO A 23 -4.09 32.25 -26.41
N THR A 24 -4.12 31.99 -25.10
CA THR A 24 -3.07 31.16 -24.50
C THR A 24 -3.32 29.73 -24.97
N ALA A 25 -2.34 29.15 -25.66
CA ALA A 25 -2.40 27.81 -26.22
C ALA A 25 -2.90 26.80 -25.17
N MET A 26 -4.14 26.34 -25.34
CA MET A 26 -4.66 25.19 -24.63
C MET A 26 -4.00 23.96 -25.24
N LEU A 27 -2.95 23.46 -24.60
CA LEU A 27 -2.55 22.08 -24.82
C LEU A 27 -3.56 21.19 -24.08
N GLU A 28 -4.48 20.66 -24.89
CA GLU A 28 -5.38 19.52 -24.68
C GLU A 28 -5.35 18.89 -23.29
N GLY A 29 -6.43 19.11 -22.54
CA GLY A 29 -6.75 18.34 -21.36
C GLY A 29 -6.97 16.86 -21.71
N ARG A 30 -6.21 15.99 -21.05
CA ARG A 30 -6.62 14.62 -20.77
C ARG A 30 -6.79 14.47 -19.27
N ALA A 31 -8.05 14.29 -18.86
CA ALA A 31 -8.53 13.78 -17.59
C ALA A 31 -7.69 14.15 -16.34
N VAL A 32 -8.17 15.15 -15.59
CA VAL A 32 -7.75 15.38 -14.20
C VAL A 32 -8.36 14.28 -13.33
N GLY A 33 -7.84 13.06 -13.47
CA GLY A 33 -7.99 12.05 -12.44
C GLY A 33 -7.18 12.50 -11.23
N LEU A 34 -7.72 12.33 -10.02
CA LEU A 34 -6.95 12.49 -8.80
C LEU A 34 -5.77 11.51 -8.84
N VAL A 35 -4.60 11.97 -9.28
CA VAL A 35 -3.37 11.20 -9.19
C VAL A 35 -2.95 11.21 -7.73
N PRO A 36 -2.74 10.05 -7.08
CA PRO A 36 -2.07 10.02 -5.79
C PRO A 36 -0.71 10.71 -5.96
N ARG A 37 -0.52 11.87 -5.33
CA ARG A 37 0.75 12.62 -5.39
C ARG A 37 1.90 11.90 -4.68
N VAL A 38 1.60 10.81 -3.98
CA VAL A 38 2.56 10.03 -3.20
C VAL A 38 2.66 8.63 -3.83
N PRO A 39 3.86 8.18 -4.22
CA PRO A 39 4.05 6.80 -4.68
C PRO A 39 3.64 5.82 -3.56
N PRO A 40 3.08 4.65 -3.91
CA PRO A 40 2.67 3.65 -2.91
C PRO A 40 3.88 3.12 -2.11
N THR A 41 5.07 3.21 -2.69
CA THR A 41 6.34 2.77 -2.12
C THR A 41 7.26 3.96 -1.87
N SER A 42 8.29 3.77 -1.06
CA SER A 42 9.24 4.83 -0.70
C SER A 42 10.06 5.38 -1.88
N GLY A 43 10.09 4.69 -3.02
CA GLY A 43 11.00 4.98 -4.13
C GLY A 43 12.48 4.75 -3.80
N ALA A 44 12.79 4.18 -2.62
CA ALA A 44 14.12 3.73 -2.27
C ALA A 44 14.53 2.52 -3.12
N GLU A 45 15.84 2.23 -3.18
CA GLU A 45 16.32 1.00 -3.82
C GLU A 45 15.60 -0.22 -3.20
N CYS A 46 15.09 -1.10 -4.06
CA CYS A 46 14.39 -2.29 -3.58
C CYS A 46 15.33 -3.21 -2.79
N ILE A 47 14.81 -3.79 -1.72
CA ILE A 47 15.59 -4.62 -0.81
C ILE A 47 15.75 -6.01 -1.44
N LYS A 48 17.00 -6.40 -1.70
CA LYS A 48 17.30 -7.76 -2.16
C LYS A 48 17.03 -8.75 -1.03
N ALA A 49 16.18 -9.75 -1.31
CA ALA A 49 15.83 -10.77 -0.33
C ALA A 49 15.95 -12.19 -0.92
N PRO A 50 16.62 -13.14 -0.23
CA PRO A 50 16.57 -14.55 -0.62
C PRO A 50 15.18 -15.15 -0.42
N THR A 51 14.91 -16.24 -1.13
CA THR A 51 13.77 -17.12 -0.85
C THR A 51 13.89 -17.66 0.58
N SER A 52 12.78 -17.68 1.32
CA SER A 52 12.75 -18.23 2.67
C SER A 52 13.10 -19.72 2.68
N GLY A 53 13.94 -20.14 3.64
CA GLY A 53 14.22 -21.55 3.88
C GLY A 53 13.00 -22.33 4.41
N GLU A 54 12.02 -21.64 4.99
CA GLU A 54 10.71 -22.21 5.33
C GLU A 54 9.68 -21.79 4.30
N TYR A 55 9.40 -22.68 3.33
CA TYR A 55 8.51 -22.41 2.21
C TYR A 55 7.17 -21.74 2.60
N ASN A 56 6.59 -22.11 3.73
CA ASN A 56 5.28 -21.61 4.18
C ASN A 56 5.30 -20.20 4.76
N PHE A 57 6.48 -19.60 4.99
CA PHE A 57 6.59 -18.36 5.74
C PHE A 57 7.63 -17.41 5.15
N SER A 58 7.32 -16.13 5.19
CA SER A 58 8.30 -15.06 5.05
C SER A 58 8.80 -14.61 6.43
N TYR A 59 10.02 -14.10 6.45
CA TYR A 59 10.65 -13.48 7.60
C TYR A 59 11.04 -12.05 7.26
N TYR A 60 10.69 -11.12 8.16
CA TYR A 60 11.02 -9.71 8.06
C TYR A 60 11.83 -9.28 9.27
N THR A 61 13.10 -8.95 9.05
CA THR A 61 14.01 -8.46 10.08
C THR A 61 14.25 -6.97 9.89
N PHE A 62 13.95 -6.16 10.90
CA PHE A 62 14.04 -4.69 10.81
C PHE A 62 14.16 -4.03 12.19
N HIS A 63 14.45 -2.72 12.18
CA HIS A 63 14.56 -1.88 13.36
C HIS A 63 13.47 -0.79 13.36
N ILE A 64 12.94 -0.48 14.55
CA ILE A 64 12.08 0.69 14.77
C ILE A 64 12.90 1.78 15.47
N ASP A 65 12.71 3.03 15.06
CA ASP A 65 13.37 4.18 15.68
C ASP A 65 13.03 4.27 17.18
N ALA A 66 14.05 4.54 18.01
CA ALA A 66 13.88 4.71 19.44
C ALA A 66 13.03 5.94 19.81
N ALA A 67 12.99 6.97 18.95
CA ALA A 67 12.19 8.16 19.15
C ALA A 67 10.67 7.86 19.20
N VAL A 68 10.22 6.75 18.60
CA VAL A 68 8.81 6.35 18.54
C VAL A 68 8.28 5.87 19.89
N LYS A 69 9.15 5.37 20.80
CA LYS A 69 8.76 4.66 22.02
C LYS A 69 7.78 5.44 22.90
N ASN A 70 8.11 6.68 23.23
CA ASN A 70 7.29 7.48 24.16
C ASN A 70 5.97 7.91 23.53
N ALA A 71 6.00 8.26 22.24
CA ALA A 71 4.79 8.65 21.50
C ALA A 71 3.84 7.45 21.39
N ALA A 72 4.35 6.28 20.99
CA ALA A 72 3.56 5.06 20.86
C ALA A 72 2.92 4.64 22.19
N ALA A 73 3.66 4.70 23.30
CA ALA A 73 3.13 4.41 24.63
C ALA A 73 2.01 5.40 25.03
N THR A 74 2.19 6.70 24.75
CA THR A 74 1.18 7.73 25.02
C THR A 74 -0.09 7.52 24.21
N ALA A 75 0.05 7.05 22.97
CA ALA A 75 -1.08 6.72 22.08
C ALA A 75 -1.71 5.35 22.37
N GLY A 76 -1.21 4.58 23.33
CA GLY A 76 -1.72 3.24 23.65
C GLY A 76 -1.44 2.19 22.56
N LEU A 77 -0.37 2.38 21.78
CA LEU A 77 0.08 1.43 20.76
C LEU A 77 1.02 0.40 21.41
N THR A 78 0.70 -0.87 21.24
CA THR A 78 1.29 -2.00 21.98
C THR A 78 1.84 -3.10 21.07
N LYS A 79 1.56 -3.02 19.76
CA LYS A 79 1.92 -4.04 18.78
C LYS A 79 2.52 -3.41 17.53
N ILE A 80 3.31 -4.22 16.83
CA ILE A 80 3.73 -3.97 15.46
C ILE A 80 2.95 -4.91 14.55
N GLY A 81 2.31 -4.33 13.53
CA GLY A 81 1.77 -5.05 12.38
C GLY A 81 2.77 -5.04 11.23
N VAL A 82 3.12 -6.21 10.71
CA VAL A 82 3.88 -6.35 9.47
C VAL A 82 2.93 -6.80 8.37
N ARG A 83 2.81 -5.96 7.34
CA ARG A 83 1.98 -6.20 6.16
C ARG A 83 2.86 -6.61 5.00
N GLN A 84 2.73 -7.85 4.55
CA GLN A 84 3.35 -8.34 3.32
C GLN A 84 2.39 -8.11 2.15
N HIS A 85 2.83 -7.41 1.12
CA HIS A 85 2.10 -7.26 -0.13
C HIS A 85 2.48 -8.36 -1.12
N CYS A 86 1.47 -9.04 -1.62
CA CYS A 86 1.58 -10.08 -2.62
C CYS A 86 0.97 -9.62 -3.95
N ASN A 87 1.81 -9.39 -4.94
CA ASN A 87 1.39 -8.93 -6.26
C ASN A 87 1.20 -10.12 -7.22
N SER A 88 0.07 -10.16 -7.92
CA SER A 88 -0.16 -11.09 -9.04
C SER A 88 0.20 -10.38 -10.35
N ASN A 89 0.85 -11.06 -11.29
CA ASN A 89 1.16 -10.51 -12.63
C ASN A 89 -0.09 -10.44 -13.56
N GLY A 90 -1.26 -10.10 -13.01
CA GLY A 90 -2.57 -10.27 -13.65
C GLY A 90 -3.19 -11.63 -13.30
N GLY A 91 -4.50 -11.65 -13.04
CA GLY A 91 -5.25 -12.84 -12.65
C GLY A 91 -5.39 -13.88 -13.78
N LEU A 92 -6.31 -14.84 -13.62
CA LEU A 92 -6.63 -15.80 -14.68
C LEU A 92 -7.04 -15.01 -15.94
N PHE A 93 -6.33 -15.20 -17.06
CA PHE A 93 -6.45 -14.43 -18.31
C PHE A 93 -5.91 -12.99 -18.31
N GLY A 94 -5.13 -12.58 -17.30
CA GLY A 94 -4.42 -11.29 -17.29
C GLY A 94 -5.32 -10.05 -17.13
N MET A 95 -6.62 -10.22 -16.88
CA MET A 95 -7.59 -9.12 -16.94
C MET A 95 -7.66 -8.26 -15.67
N THR A 96 -7.34 -8.80 -14.49
CA THR A 96 -7.36 -8.05 -13.22
C THR A 96 -6.31 -8.58 -12.25
N ALA A 97 -5.48 -7.71 -11.68
CA ALA A 97 -4.57 -8.10 -10.60
C ALA A 97 -5.38 -8.58 -9.38
N ALA A 98 -5.09 -9.79 -8.92
CA ALA A 98 -5.69 -10.43 -7.76
C ALA A 98 -4.77 -10.31 -6.53
N ASN A 99 -4.26 -9.12 -6.25
CA ASN A 99 -3.28 -8.88 -5.18
C ASN A 99 -3.86 -9.25 -3.81
N THR A 100 -3.00 -9.70 -2.90
CA THR A 100 -3.40 -10.03 -1.53
C THR A 100 -2.38 -9.52 -0.55
N GLU A 101 -2.77 -9.55 0.73
CA GLU A 101 -1.91 -9.12 1.81
C GLU A 101 -1.97 -10.14 2.93
N ASN A 102 -0.83 -10.34 3.57
CA ASN A 102 -0.73 -11.13 4.78
C ASN A 102 -0.25 -10.22 5.92
N TRP A 103 -0.78 -10.47 7.10
CA TRP A 103 -0.46 -9.70 8.30
C TRP A 103 0.11 -10.62 9.37
N ALA A 104 1.10 -10.11 10.10
CA ALA A 104 1.53 -10.68 11.36
C ALA A 104 1.66 -9.59 12.40
N TYR A 105 1.47 -9.94 13.67
CA TYR A 105 1.52 -9.02 14.78
C TYR A 105 2.49 -9.52 15.84
N VAL A 106 3.33 -8.62 16.34
CA VAL A 106 4.26 -8.87 17.45
C VAL A 106 4.16 -7.76 18.48
N PRO A 107 4.52 -7.98 19.76
CA PRO A 107 4.59 -6.91 20.74
C PRO A 107 5.53 -5.78 20.30
N LEU A 108 5.18 -4.54 20.62
CA LEU A 108 6.02 -3.36 20.42
C LEU A 108 6.91 -3.17 21.65
N ASP A 109 8.02 -3.90 21.73
CA ASP A 109 8.90 -3.98 22.91
C ASP A 109 10.39 -3.69 22.63
N LYS A 110 10.79 -3.66 21.37
CA LYS A 110 12.16 -3.42 20.88
C LYS A 110 12.26 -2.10 20.13
N PHE A 111 13.30 -1.33 20.44
CA PHE A 111 13.51 0.00 19.89
C PHE A 111 15.00 0.27 19.70
N GLY A 112 15.35 0.98 18.63
CA GLY A 112 16.72 1.39 18.31
C GLY A 112 17.52 0.36 17.51
N PRO A 113 18.75 0.73 17.11
CA PRO A 113 19.58 -0.05 16.18
C PRO A 113 20.09 -1.37 16.75
N GLU A 114 20.17 -1.51 18.08
CA GLU A 114 20.63 -2.77 18.71
C GLU A 114 19.51 -3.81 18.87
N ASN A 115 18.24 -3.39 18.73
CA ASN A 115 17.08 -4.22 19.03
C ASN A 115 16.25 -4.47 17.77
N LYS A 116 16.53 -5.58 17.07
CA LYS A 116 15.81 -5.98 15.86
C LYS A 116 14.55 -6.80 16.15
N TYR A 117 13.53 -6.57 15.34
CA TYR A 117 12.44 -7.51 15.17
C TYR A 117 12.82 -8.59 14.16
N LYS A 118 12.27 -9.79 14.34
CA LYS A 118 12.20 -10.83 13.30
C LYS A 118 10.77 -11.34 13.31
N VAL A 119 9.98 -10.92 12.32
CA VAL A 119 8.55 -11.22 12.25
C VAL A 119 8.29 -12.30 11.22
N LYS A 120 7.54 -13.32 11.61
CA LYS A 120 7.12 -14.43 10.77
C LYS A 120 5.74 -14.11 10.17
N VAL A 121 5.63 -14.13 8.85
CA VAL A 121 4.40 -13.86 8.11
C VAL A 121 4.11 -15.04 7.19
N ASP A 122 2.84 -15.37 6.97
CA ASP A 122 2.50 -16.41 6.00
C ASP A 122 3.01 -16.06 4.59
N ARG A 123 3.37 -17.09 3.82
CA ARG A 123 3.72 -16.91 2.40
C ARG A 123 2.54 -16.39 1.58
N CYS A 124 2.83 -15.79 0.44
CA CYS A 124 1.81 -15.42 -0.54
C CYS A 124 1.00 -16.64 -1.00
N LYS A 125 -0.30 -16.42 -1.24
CA LYS A 125 -1.22 -17.48 -1.66
C LYS A 125 -0.75 -18.14 -2.98
N LYS A 126 -1.07 -19.43 -3.14
CA LYS A 126 -0.70 -20.21 -4.33
C LYS A 126 -1.37 -19.66 -5.59
N ASP A 127 -2.65 -19.36 -5.48
CA ASP A 127 -3.47 -19.00 -6.62
C ASP A 127 -3.04 -17.65 -7.24
N TYR A 128 -3.33 -17.49 -8.53
CA TYR A 128 -3.12 -16.25 -9.30
C TYR A 128 -1.66 -15.78 -9.36
N ASP A 129 -0.69 -16.71 -9.33
CA ASP A 129 0.75 -16.44 -9.51
C ASP A 129 1.26 -15.24 -8.68
N ARG A 130 0.82 -15.18 -7.42
CA ARG A 130 1.20 -14.10 -6.52
C ARG A 130 2.64 -14.26 -6.04
N HIS A 131 3.37 -13.17 -5.97
CA HIS A 131 4.73 -13.11 -5.42
C HIS A 131 4.85 -11.98 -4.41
N VAL A 132 5.82 -12.10 -3.51
CA VAL A 132 6.17 -11.01 -2.59
C VAL A 132 6.64 -9.80 -3.41
N TRP A 133 6.09 -8.62 -3.12
CA TRP A 133 6.41 -7.38 -3.86
C TRP A 133 6.92 -6.27 -2.95
N SER A 134 6.23 -6.00 -1.86
CA SER A 134 6.62 -4.97 -0.90
C SER A 134 6.21 -5.39 0.51
N TYR A 135 6.65 -4.64 1.50
CA TYR A 135 6.11 -4.76 2.84
C TYR A 135 6.06 -3.41 3.56
N SER A 136 5.16 -3.29 4.53
CA SER A 136 5.09 -2.15 5.42
C SER A 136 5.00 -2.57 6.89
N VAL A 137 5.41 -1.64 7.73
CA VAL A 137 5.39 -1.78 9.18
C VAL A 137 4.41 -0.75 9.74
N TRP A 138 3.60 -1.19 10.70
CA TRP A 138 2.54 -0.40 11.30
C TRP A 138 2.60 -0.52 12.81
N LEU A 139 2.25 0.56 13.51
CA LEU A 139 2.00 0.51 14.94
C LEU A 139 0.52 0.26 15.17
N CYS A 140 0.20 -0.67 16.08
CA CYS A 140 -1.15 -1.12 16.34
C CYS A 140 -1.42 -1.20 17.84
N ASN A 141 -2.70 -1.17 18.20
CA ASN A 141 -3.14 -1.42 19.58
C ASN A 141 -3.46 -2.91 19.82
N ASP A 142 -3.90 -3.24 21.04
CA ASP A 142 -4.21 -4.62 21.43
C ASP A 142 -5.37 -5.25 20.64
N SER A 143 -6.29 -4.44 20.11
CA SER A 143 -7.38 -4.88 19.22
C SER A 143 -6.92 -5.15 17.78
N ASN A 144 -5.61 -5.13 17.51
CA ASN A 144 -4.99 -5.21 16.18
C ASN A 144 -5.43 -4.07 15.24
N TRP A 145 -5.95 -2.98 15.78
CA TRP A 145 -6.24 -1.78 15.00
C TRP A 145 -4.94 -1.00 14.80
N CYS A 146 -4.54 -0.84 13.54
CA CYS A 146 -3.31 -0.16 13.12
C CYS A 146 -3.53 1.26 12.60
N GLY A 147 -4.78 1.76 12.66
CA GLY A 147 -5.15 3.13 12.32
C GLY A 147 -4.52 3.67 11.03
N THR A 148 -3.96 4.88 11.12
CA THR A 148 -3.10 5.51 10.11
C THR A 148 -1.64 5.58 10.57
N THR A 149 -1.28 4.83 11.62
CA THR A 149 0.03 4.87 12.29
C THR A 149 1.03 3.99 11.55
N ASN A 150 1.29 4.36 10.29
CA ASN A 150 2.29 3.70 9.47
C ASN A 150 3.70 4.11 9.91
N CYS A 151 4.61 3.15 9.80
CA CYS A 151 6.02 3.45 9.80
C CYS A 151 6.42 3.82 8.38
N GLY A 152 6.14 5.03 7.90
CA GLY A 152 6.52 5.44 6.54
C GLY A 152 5.82 4.70 5.39
N LEU A 153 6.41 4.77 4.19
CA LEU A 153 5.89 4.16 2.96
C LEU A 153 6.32 2.69 2.83
N ASP A 154 5.61 1.93 1.98
CA ASP A 154 5.98 0.55 1.69
C ASP A 154 7.41 0.47 1.15
N ARG A 155 8.17 -0.54 1.59
CA ARG A 155 9.50 -0.83 1.05
C ARG A 155 9.40 -1.93 0.02
N GLU A 156 9.91 -1.64 -1.18
CA GLU A 156 9.96 -2.60 -2.28
C GLU A 156 10.93 -3.73 -2.00
N ILE A 157 10.56 -4.94 -2.43
CA ILE A 157 11.35 -6.15 -2.27
C ILE A 157 11.69 -6.64 -3.67
N CYS A 158 12.97 -6.90 -3.89
CA CYS A 158 13.48 -7.53 -5.11
C CYS A 158 14.04 -8.91 -4.76
N PRO A 159 13.20 -9.95 -4.74
CA PRO A 159 13.68 -11.30 -4.51
C PRO A 159 14.68 -11.73 -5.60
N VAL A 160 15.60 -12.63 -5.25
CA VAL A 160 16.56 -13.21 -6.22
C VAL A 160 15.84 -13.91 -7.39
N GLU A 161 14.68 -14.49 -7.10
CA GLU A 161 13.79 -15.13 -8.05
C GLU A 161 12.32 -14.84 -7.66
N LYS A 162 11.39 -14.94 -8.62
CA LYS A 162 9.97 -14.79 -8.32
C LYS A 162 9.53 -15.83 -7.28
N THR A 163 9.25 -15.37 -6.06
CA THR A 163 8.97 -16.24 -4.91
C THR A 163 7.76 -15.80 -4.12
N LYS A 164 7.16 -16.76 -3.39
CA LYS A 164 5.99 -16.54 -2.51
C LYS A 164 6.40 -16.24 -1.08
N SER A 165 7.65 -16.45 -0.73
CA SER A 165 8.18 -16.31 0.62
C SER A 165 9.62 -15.86 0.60
N VAL A 166 9.97 -14.89 1.46
CA VAL A 166 11.32 -14.30 1.52
C VAL A 166 11.88 -14.35 2.94
N ASP A 167 13.20 -14.37 3.09
CA ASP A 167 13.87 -14.04 4.36
C ASP A 167 14.58 -12.70 4.20
N LEU A 168 13.88 -11.62 4.52
CA LEU A 168 14.31 -10.25 4.30
C LEU A 168 14.97 -9.68 5.55
N THR A 169 16.15 -9.09 5.37
CA THR A 169 16.80 -8.24 6.37
C THR A 169 16.87 -6.82 5.85
N ASP A 170 16.24 -5.91 6.57
CA ASP A 170 16.22 -4.48 6.27
C ASP A 170 17.14 -3.73 7.21
N SER A 171 18.16 -3.10 6.65
CA SER A 171 19.15 -2.31 7.39
C SER A 171 18.66 -0.90 7.71
N LEU A 172 17.62 -0.40 7.03
CA LEU A 172 17.12 0.93 7.25
C LEU A 172 16.19 0.95 8.46
N VAL A 173 16.38 1.93 9.33
CA VAL A 173 15.50 2.14 10.49
C VAL A 173 14.12 2.60 10.01
N TRP A 174 13.06 2.05 10.57
CA TRP A 174 11.69 2.49 10.34
C TRP A 174 11.33 3.62 11.31
N THR A 175 11.03 4.79 10.76
CA THR A 175 10.43 5.91 11.48
C THR A 175 8.91 5.83 11.36
N CYS A 176 8.20 6.14 12.44
CA CYS A 176 6.74 6.00 12.49
C CYS A 176 6.04 7.29 12.86
N SER A 177 4.90 7.52 12.22
CA SER A 177 3.99 8.60 12.58
C SER A 177 3.04 8.06 13.66
N VAL A 178 3.02 8.71 14.82
CA VAL A 178 2.14 8.38 15.95
C VAL A 178 1.17 9.53 16.19
#